data_AF-A0A934HV73-F1
#
_entry.id   AF-A0A934HV73-F1
#
_cell.length_a   1.000
_cell.length_b   1.000
_cell.length_c   1.000
_cell.angle_alpha   90.00
_cell.angle_beta   90.00
_cell.angle_gamma   90.00
#
_symmetry.space_group_name_H-M   'P 1'
#
loop_
_entity.id
_entity.type
_entity.pdbx_description
1 polymer ?
#
loop_
_entity_poly.entity_id
_entity_poly.type
_entity_poly.pdbx_seq_one_letter_code
_entity_poly.pdbx_strand_id
1 'polypeptide(L)' 'MTEIGKMILEDGMAKGMEKGRAEGKVELLLKQLTKKFKKIPEEYKKKIKELPDETLEIIGLEIFDIEDIKELEKYF' A
#
# COMPACT_ATOMS: atom_id res chain seq x y z
N MET A 1 -8.70 31.43 17.07
CA MET A 1 -9.06 30.28 16.21
C MET A 1 -10.46 29.85 16.59
N THR A 2 -11.41 29.84 15.65
CA THR A 2 -12.80 29.40 15.91
C THR A 2 -12.85 27.89 16.08
N GLU A 3 -13.90 27.38 16.72
CA GLU A 3 -14.12 25.92 16.86
C GLU A 3 -14.19 25.24 15.49
N ILE A 4 -14.83 25.88 14.51
CA ILE A 4 -14.87 25.42 13.11
C ILE A 4 -13.46 25.32 12.51
N GLY A 5 -12.59 26.30 12.77
CA GLY A 5 -11.21 26.28 12.29
C GLY A 5 -10.38 25.16 12.90
N LYS A 6 -10.61 24.80 14.16
CA LYS A 6 -9.98 23.64 14.81
C LYS A 6 -10.42 22.33 14.17
N MET A 7 -11.74 22.15 13.99
CA MET A 7 -12.29 20.92 13.39
C MET A 7 -11.74 20.67 11.98
N ILE A 8 -11.67 21.70 11.13
CA ILE A 8 -11.13 21.56 9.76
C ILE A 8 -9.65 21.14 9.79
N LEU A 9 -8.85 21.70 10.70
CA LEU A 9 -7.43 21.35 10.83
C LEU A 9 -7.26 19.91 11.31
N GLU A 10 -8.03 19.48 12.31
CA GLU A 10 -8.00 18.10 12.83
C GLU A 10 -8.42 17.09 11.75
N ASP A 11 -9.50 17.36 11.02
CA ASP A 11 -9.96 16.52 9.91
C ASP A 11 -8.90 16.43 8.80
N GLY A 12 -8.27 17.56 8.46
CA GLY A 12 -7.20 17.61 7.47
C GLY A 12 -5.99 16.78 7.88
N MET A 13 -5.56 16.88 9.14
CA MET A 13 -4.46 16.08 9.68
C MET A 13 -4.80 14.59 9.70
N ALA A 14 -6.01 14.22 10.12
CA ALA A 14 -6.46 12.82 10.16
C ALA A 14 -6.45 12.19 8.75
N LYS A 15 -7.06 12.88 7.77
CA LYS A 15 -7.06 12.44 6.36
C LYS A 15 -5.64 12.35 5.78
N GLY A 16 -4.78 13.31 6.11
CA GLY A 16 -3.38 13.31 5.70
C GLY A 16 -2.60 12.12 6.26
N MET A 17 -2.78 11.80 7.54
CA MET A 17 -2.16 10.64 8.17
C MET A 17 -2.67 9.32 7.58
N GLU A 18 -3.98 9.20 7.35
CA GLU A 18 -4.58 8.00 6.75
C GLU A 18 -4.03 7.77 5.34
N LYS A 19 -4.05 8.82 4.49
CA LYS A 19 -3.49 8.75 3.14
C LYS A 19 -2.00 8.42 3.14
N GLY A 20 -1.22 9.07 4.02
CA GLY A 20 0.21 8.81 4.13
C GLY A 20 0.55 7.38 4.57
N ARG A 21 -0.26 6.79 5.46
CA ARG A 21 -0.11 5.37 5.85
C ARG A 21 -0.40 4.43 4.68
N ALA A 22 -1.50 4.67 3.96
CA ALA A 22 -1.88 3.85 2.80
C ALA A 22 -0.82 3.92 1.68
N GLU A 23 -0.37 5.13 1.31
CA GLU A 23 0.67 5.31 0.29
C GLU A 23 2.00 4.67 0.71
N GLY A 24 2.38 4.81 1.98
CA GLY A 24 3.60 4.22 2.53
C GLY A 24 3.60 2.69 2.50
N LYS A 25 2.45 2.05 2.77
CA LYS A 25 2.30 0.60 2.73
C LYS A 25 2.50 0.05 1.31
N VAL A 26 1.85 0.67 0.33
CA VAL A 26 2.00 0.34 -1.09
C VAL A 26 3.45 0.50 -1.54
N GLU A 27 4.08 1.64 -1.22
CA GLU A 27 5.46 1.91 -1.63
C GLU A 27 6.45 0.90 -1.03
N LEU A 28 6.28 0.56 0.26
CA LEU A 28 7.11 -0.42 0.94
C LEU A 28 6.97 -1.82 0.32
N LEU A 29 5.75 -2.27 0.07
CA LEU A 29 5.49 -3.57 -0.56
C LEU A 29 6.12 -3.65 -1.95
N LEU A 30 5.94 -2.62 -2.79
CA LEU A 30 6.55 -2.57 -4.11
C LEU A 30 8.08 -2.65 -4.05
N LYS A 31 8.71 -1.97 -3.08
CA LYS A 31 10.16 -2.05 -2.85
C LYS A 31 10.61 -3.44 -2.41
N GLN A 32 9.89 -4.07 -1.48
CA GLN A 32 10.20 -5.42 -1.01
C GLN A 32 10.06 -6.46 -2.12
N LEU A 33 8.95 -6.43 -2.86
CA LEU A 33 8.71 -7.31 -4.01
C LEU A 33 9.77 -7.08 -5.10
N THR A 34 10.16 -5.82 -5.35
CA THR A 34 11.18 -5.51 -6.38
C THR A 34 12.54 -6.05 -5.94
N LYS A 35 12.87 -5.94 -4.65
CA LYS A 35 14.09 -6.51 -4.08
C LYS A 35 14.09 -8.04 -4.17
N LYS A 36 12.95 -8.70 -3.93
CA LYS A 36 12.81 -10.16 -3.97
C LYS A 36 12.89 -10.72 -5.40
N PHE A 37 12.09 -10.17 -6.32
CA PHE A 37 11.96 -10.72 -7.69
C PHE A 37 12.87 -10.04 -8.73
N LYS A 38 13.64 -9.01 -8.34
CA LYS A 38 14.49 -8.14 -9.19
C LYS A 38 13.73 -7.31 -10.21
N LYS A 39 12.68 -7.85 -10.84
CA LYS A 39 11.83 -7.16 -11.81
C LYS A 39 10.38 -7.53 -11.57
N ILE A 40 9.53 -6.50 -11.50
CA ILE A 40 8.08 -6.63 -11.43
C ILE A 40 7.50 -6.03 -12.72
N PRO A 41 6.58 -6.72 -13.42
CA PRO A 41 5.82 -6.12 -14.52
C PRO A 41 5.12 -4.83 -14.10
N GLU A 42 5.12 -3.81 -14.95
CA GLU A 42 4.43 -2.54 -14.64
C GLU A 42 2.92 -2.74 -14.40
N GLU A 43 2.31 -3.73 -15.05
CA GLU A 43 0.91 -4.09 -14.81
C GLU A 43 0.66 -4.51 -13.35
N TYR A 44 1.56 -5.32 -12.78
CA TYR A 44 1.42 -5.78 -11.40
C TYR A 44 1.62 -4.61 -10.43
N LYS A 45 2.56 -3.69 -10.73
CA LYS A 45 2.74 -2.48 -9.93
C LYS A 45 1.49 -1.60 -9.91
N LYS A 46 0.77 -1.52 -11.04
CA LYS A 46 -0.51 -0.79 -11.11
C LYS A 46 -1.58 -1.48 -10.28
N LYS A 47 -1.75 -2.79 -10.47
CA LYS A 47 -2.71 -3.60 -9.69
C LYS A 47 -2.49 -3.46 -8.19
N ILE A 48 -1.24 -3.62 -7.72
CA ILE A 48 -0.88 -3.45 -6.29
C ILE A 48 -1.26 -2.07 -5.75
N LYS A 49 -1.12 -0.98 -6.53
CA LYS A 49 -1.49 0.36 -6.10
C LYS A 49 -3.01 0.57 -5.95
N GLU A 50 -3.80 -0.29 -6.59
CA GLU A 50 -5.26 -0.23 -6.57
C GLU A 50 -5.87 -1.22 -5.56
N LEU A 51 -5.04 -2.06 -4.92
CA LEU A 51 -5.52 -3.05 -3.96
C LEU A 51 -6.04 -2.39 -2.67
N PRO A 52 -7.08 -2.98 -2.06
CA PRO A 52 -7.50 -2.63 -0.72
C PRO A 52 -6.36 -2.81 0.30
N ASP A 53 -6.38 -2.00 1.36
CA ASP A 53 -5.36 -2.02 2.40
C ASP A 53 -5.21 -3.41 3.06
N GLU A 54 -6.33 -4.12 3.25
CA GLU A 54 -6.37 -5.48 3.80
C GLU A 54 -5.60 -6.47 2.92
N THR A 55 -5.79 -6.40 1.60
CA THR A 55 -5.07 -7.25 0.64
C THR A 55 -3.58 -6.97 0.64
N LEU A 56 -3.18 -5.70 0.73
CA LEU A 56 -1.77 -5.32 0.87
C LEU A 56 -1.15 -5.90 2.15
N GLU A 57 -1.91 -5.93 3.23
CA GLU A 57 -1.50 -6.52 4.50
C GLU A 57 -1.24 -8.03 4.38
N ILE A 58 -2.15 -8.76 3.71
CA ILE A 58 -2.00 -10.19 3.46
C ILE A 58 -0.75 -10.46 2.61
N ILE A 59 -0.55 -9.68 1.53
CA ILE A 59 0.67 -9.80 0.70
C ILE A 59 1.92 -9.54 1.56
N GLY A 60 1.89 -8.57 2.47
CA GLY A 60 3.00 -8.27 3.37
C GLY A 60 3.32 -9.37 4.37
N LEU A 61 2.30 -10.07 4.87
CA LEU A 61 2.47 -11.22 5.77
C LEU A 61 3.05 -12.44 5.02
N GLU A 62 2.56 -12.70 3.81
CA GLU A 62 3.00 -13.85 3.00
C GLU A 62 4.25 -13.57 2.16
N ILE A 63 4.81 -12.34 2.16
CA ILE A 63 5.84 -11.93 1.21
C ILE A 63 7.09 -12.82 1.21
N PHE A 64 7.42 -13.40 2.37
CA PHE A 64 8.56 -14.30 2.51
C PHE A 64 8.28 -15.69 1.95
N ASP A 65 7.01 -16.10 1.94
CA ASP A 65 6.53 -17.40 1.45
C ASP A 65 6.25 -17.40 -0.06
N ILE A 66 5.98 -16.24 -0.67
CA ILE A 66 5.79 -16.13 -2.13
C ILE A 66 7.10 -16.48 -2.87
N GLU A 67 7.15 -17.56 -3.63
CA GLU A 67 8.34 -18.02 -4.34
C GLU A 67 8.39 -17.51 -5.80
N ASP A 68 7.23 -17.40 -6.44
CA ASP A 68 7.06 -16.87 -7.80
C ASP A 68 6.22 -15.58 -7.78
N ILE A 69 6.65 -14.59 -8.56
CA ILE A 69 5.90 -13.35 -8.74
C ILE A 69 4.47 -13.58 -9.25
N LYS A 70 4.23 -14.67 -10.00
CA LYS A 70 2.90 -15.06 -10.49
C LYS A 70 1.92 -15.41 -9.38
N GLU A 71 2.40 -15.82 -8.20
CA GLU A 71 1.51 -16.08 -7.07
C GLU A 71 0.80 -14.80 -6.59
N LEU A 72 1.31 -13.61 -6.94
CA LEU A 72 0.60 -12.35 -6.70
C LEU A 72 -0.72 -12.25 -7.47
N GLU A 73 -0.90 -13.03 -8.55
CA GLU A 73 -2.13 -13.01 -9.35
C GLU A 73 -3.37 -13.42 -8.56
N LYS A 74 -3.21 -14.15 -7.44
CA LYS A 74 -4.33 -14.52 -6.56
C LYS A 74 -4.96 -13.32 -5.81
N TYR A 75 -4.31 -12.17 -5.84
CA TYR A 75 -4.72 -10.94 -5.14
C TYR A 75 -5.32 -9.86 -6.05
N PHE A 76 -5.22 -10.03 -7.37
CA PHE A 76 -5.64 -9.04 -8.36
C PHE A 76 -7.11 -9.14 -8.74
#